data_AF-A0A2U2ZK27-F1
#
_entry.id   AF-A0A2U2ZK27-F1
#
_cell.length_a   1.000
_cell.length_b   1.000
_cell.length_c   1.000
_cell.angle_alpha   90.00
_cell.angle_beta   90.00
_cell.angle_gamma   90.00
#
_symmetry.space_group_name_H-M   'P 1'
#
loop_
_entity.id
_entity.type
_entity.pdbx_description
1 polymer ?
#
loop_
_entity_poly.entity_id
_entity_poly.type
_entity_poly.pdbx_seq_one_letter_code
_entity_poly.pdbx_strand_id
1 'polypeptide(L)'
;MTVRENGRTLTRQFWLPDIHGGTMAPIAVGSLATLAGLFAVLDARTADRRLALAGFHPLTLLAARLTVIALGALAATGAALAVTATVFDAAQWPWHIAANTLIALTYALIGVLLGPLFGRVGGVLIAFLLPFIDLGIEQSPMLRPTPPAWAHALPGYGAGRVLTDAALTPGFDETGSLLIALTWLAGLALAVTLLFRLIVRPAGAARLATDTLTPPVRDRADKGR
;
A
#
# COMPACT_ATOMS: atom_id res chain seq x y z
N MET A 1 -6.39 19.49 19.61
CA MET A 1 -6.21 18.99 18.23
C MET A 1 -6.40 20.15 17.25
N THR A 2 -5.56 20.30 16.23
CA THR A 2 -5.72 21.35 15.20
C THR A 2 -6.58 20.86 14.04
N VAL A 3 -7.75 21.47 13.88
CA VAL A 3 -8.71 21.19 12.81
C VAL A 3 -8.86 22.44 11.96
N ARG A 4 -9.10 22.30 10.66
CA ARG A 4 -9.32 23.44 9.77
C ARG A 4 -10.82 23.60 9.56
N GLU A 5 -11.34 24.79 9.82
CA GLU A 5 -12.76 25.08 9.63
C GLU A 5 -12.90 26.49 9.05
N ASN A 6 -13.58 26.62 7.91
CA ASN A 6 -13.73 27.89 7.19
C ASN A 6 -12.38 28.54 6.84
N GLY A 7 -11.39 27.73 6.48
CA GLY A 7 -10.05 28.19 6.12
C GLY A 7 -9.15 28.62 7.29
N ARG A 8 -9.63 28.60 8.53
CA ARG A 8 -8.87 28.94 9.75
C ARG A 8 -8.47 27.68 10.52
N THR A 9 -7.25 27.66 11.04
CA THR A 9 -6.79 26.58 11.93
C THR A 9 -7.31 26.84 13.34
N LEU A 10 -8.24 26.01 13.81
CA LEU A 10 -8.79 26.08 15.15
C LEU A 10 -8.19 24.96 16.01
N THR A 11 -7.68 25.33 17.19
CA THR A 11 -7.28 24.35 18.21
C THR A 11 -8.49 24.09 19.10
N ARG A 12 -9.19 22.96 18.86
CA ARG A 12 -10.27 22.51 19.75
C ARG A 12 -9.80 21.37 20.65
N GLN A 13 -10.31 21.36 21.87
CA GLN A 13 -10.13 20.29 22.83
C GLN A 13 -11.35 19.36 22.73
N PHE A 14 -11.12 18.13 22.28
CA PHE A 14 -12.15 17.08 22.20
C PHE A 14 -11.95 16.11 23.36
N TRP A 15 -13.03 15.50 23.83
CA TRP A 15 -12.97 14.52 24.92
C TRP A 15 -12.39 13.20 24.39
N LEU A 16 -11.45 12.60 25.12
CA LEU A 16 -10.63 11.48 24.64
C LEU A 16 -11.43 10.25 24.17
N PRO A 17 -12.52 9.83 24.87
CA PRO A 17 -13.36 8.70 24.45
C PRO A 17 -14.05 8.89 23.10
N ASP A 18 -14.43 10.12 22.76
CA ASP A 18 -15.19 10.44 21.55
C ASP A 18 -14.34 10.32 20.28
N ILE A 19 -13.01 10.40 20.40
CA ILE A 19 -12.05 10.36 19.28
C ILE A 19 -11.30 9.03 19.19
N HIS A 20 -11.29 8.23 20.25
CA HIS A 20 -10.43 7.05 20.34
C HIS A 20 -10.81 5.97 19.30
N GLY A 21 -12.10 5.68 19.17
CA GLY A 21 -12.58 4.66 18.21
C GLY A 21 -12.29 5.04 16.75
N GLY A 22 -12.53 6.31 16.38
CA GLY A 22 -12.34 6.81 15.02
C GLY A 22 -10.87 6.98 14.61
N THR A 23 -9.96 7.16 15.57
CA THR A 23 -8.52 7.37 15.29
C THR A 23 -7.67 6.10 15.40
N MET A 24 -8.19 5.03 16.01
CA MET A 24 -7.50 3.73 16.11
C MET A 24 -7.77 2.82 14.90
N ALA A 25 -8.94 2.95 14.25
CA ALA A 25 -9.30 2.18 13.06
C ALA A 25 -8.25 2.25 11.93
N PRO A 26 -7.66 3.42 11.60
CA PRO A 26 -6.61 3.55 10.60
C PRO A 26 -5.40 2.64 10.81
N ILE A 27 -5.01 2.41 12.07
CA ILE A 27 -3.85 1.58 12.40
C ILE A 27 -4.13 0.12 12.03
N ALA A 28 -5.32 -0.37 12.38
CA ALA A 28 -5.77 -1.71 12.03
C ALA A 28 -5.91 -1.86 10.51
N VAL A 29 -6.54 -0.88 9.85
CA VAL A 29 -6.71 -0.84 8.39
C VAL A 29 -5.35 -0.88 7.69
N GLY A 30 -4.43 0.02 8.05
CA GLY A 30 -3.10 0.09 7.47
C GLY A 30 -2.30 -1.20 7.67
N SER A 31 -2.32 -1.78 8.88
CA SER A 31 -1.60 -3.02 9.19
C SER A 31 -2.15 -4.22 8.40
N LEU A 32 -3.47 -4.42 8.42
CA LEU A 32 -4.10 -5.52 7.69
C LEU A 32 -3.93 -5.39 6.18
N ALA A 33 -4.06 -4.17 5.64
CA ALA A 33 -3.85 -3.93 4.21
C ALA A 33 -2.39 -4.16 3.81
N THR A 34 -1.42 -3.75 4.63
CA THR A 34 0.01 -4.01 4.38
C THR A 34 0.29 -5.51 4.34
N LEU A 35 -0.29 -6.29 5.26
CA LEU A 35 -0.17 -7.75 5.25
C LEU A 35 -0.82 -8.37 4.02
N ALA A 36 -2.02 -7.90 3.65
CA ALA A 36 -2.70 -8.37 2.45
C ALA A 36 -1.84 -8.16 1.20
N GLY A 37 -1.25 -6.98 1.03
CA GLY A 37 -0.33 -6.68 -0.07
C GLY A 37 0.93 -7.54 -0.05
N LEU A 38 1.53 -7.73 1.14
CA LEU A 38 2.71 -8.55 1.35
C LEU A 38 2.48 -10.02 0.96
N PHE A 39 1.42 -10.64 1.48
CA PHE A 39 1.13 -12.04 1.17
C PHE A 39 0.66 -12.22 -0.27
N ALA A 40 -0.12 -11.27 -0.80
CA ALA A 40 -0.54 -11.30 -2.19
C ALA A 40 0.64 -11.33 -3.17
N VAL A 41 1.77 -10.68 -2.88
CA VAL A 41 2.97 -10.75 -3.74
C VAL A 41 3.84 -11.97 -3.47
N LEU A 42 3.91 -12.44 -2.22
CA LEU A 42 4.73 -13.60 -1.85
C LEU A 42 4.16 -14.90 -2.41
N ASP A 43 2.84 -15.08 -2.33
CA ASP A 43 2.17 -16.32 -2.74
C ASP A 43 1.98 -16.40 -4.27
N ALA A 44 2.01 -15.25 -4.94
CA ALA A 44 1.82 -15.08 -6.37
C ALA A 44 2.95 -15.59 -7.26
N ARG A 45 4.19 -15.58 -6.76
CA ARG A 45 5.40 -15.68 -7.61
C ARG A 45 5.41 -16.92 -8.49
N THR A 46 4.98 -18.06 -7.96
CA THR A 46 4.96 -19.32 -8.70
C THR A 46 3.88 -19.34 -9.78
N ALA A 47 2.69 -18.81 -9.48
CA ALA A 47 1.59 -18.72 -10.42
C ALA A 47 1.91 -17.76 -11.58
N ASP A 48 2.42 -16.56 -11.25
CA ASP A 48 2.78 -15.54 -12.24
C ASP A 48 3.91 -16.02 -13.16
N ARG A 49 4.88 -16.78 -12.62
CA ARG A 49 5.95 -17.39 -13.43
C ARG A 49 5.39 -18.42 -14.43
N ARG A 50 4.43 -19.25 -14.02
CA ARG A 50 3.81 -20.24 -14.92
C ARG A 50 2.99 -19.56 -16.02
N LEU A 51 2.24 -18.51 -15.67
CA LEU A 51 1.45 -17.75 -16.65
C LEU A 51 2.34 -16.96 -17.62
N ALA A 52 3.44 -16.38 -17.15
CA ALA A 52 4.41 -15.72 -18.02
C ALA A 52 5.07 -16.72 -19.00
N LEU A 53 5.40 -17.93 -18.54
CA LEU A 53 5.90 -19.00 -19.41
C LEU A 53 4.85 -19.49 -20.41
N ALA A 54 3.56 -19.40 -20.07
CA ALA A 54 2.45 -19.70 -20.97
C ALA A 54 2.14 -18.56 -21.97
N GLY A 55 2.92 -17.48 -21.98
CA GLY A 55 2.81 -16.39 -22.96
C GLY A 55 1.84 -15.27 -22.57
N PHE A 56 1.35 -15.23 -21.32
CA PHE A 56 0.48 -14.12 -20.88
C PHE A 56 1.25 -12.80 -20.81
N HIS A 57 0.57 -11.72 -21.21
CA HIS A 57 1.16 -10.38 -21.20
C HIS A 57 1.43 -9.90 -19.75
N PRO A 58 2.63 -9.37 -19.43
CA PRO A 58 2.99 -8.96 -18.06
C PRO A 58 2.04 -7.93 -17.44
N LEU A 59 1.47 -7.03 -18.25
CA LEU A 59 0.50 -6.04 -17.74
C LEU A 59 -0.82 -6.66 -17.29
N THR A 60 -1.25 -7.76 -17.91
CA THR A 60 -2.48 -8.46 -17.51
C THR A 60 -2.28 -9.13 -16.16
N LEU A 61 -1.10 -9.71 -15.92
CA LEU A 61 -0.73 -10.30 -14.62
C LEU A 61 -0.64 -9.22 -13.54
N LEU A 62 -0.03 -8.08 -13.85
CA LEU A 62 0.04 -6.94 -12.93
C LEU A 62 -1.34 -6.40 -12.58
N ALA A 63 -2.21 -6.21 -13.57
CA ALA A 63 -3.57 -5.73 -13.36
C ALA A 63 -4.38 -6.70 -12.48
N ALA A 64 -4.34 -8.00 -12.78
CA ALA A 64 -4.98 -9.02 -11.96
C ALA A 64 -4.46 -9.00 -10.51
N ARG A 65 -3.14 -8.83 -10.33
CA ARG A 65 -2.51 -8.75 -9.01
C ARG A 65 -2.97 -7.54 -8.23
N LEU A 66 -2.93 -6.36 -8.85
CA LEU A 66 -3.38 -5.11 -8.23
C LEU A 66 -4.87 -5.18 -7.86
N THR A 67 -5.70 -5.83 -8.68
CA THR A 67 -7.11 -6.08 -8.35
C THR A 67 -7.26 -6.94 -7.09
N VAL A 68 -6.53 -8.05 -6.99
CA VAL A 68 -6.57 -8.91 -5.78
C VAL A 68 -6.12 -8.14 -4.54
N ILE A 69 -5.05 -7.36 -4.66
CA ILE A 69 -4.53 -6.53 -3.56
C ILE A 69 -5.57 -5.48 -3.14
N ALA A 70 -6.19 -4.79 -4.11
CA ALA A 70 -7.21 -3.79 -3.85
C ALA A 70 -8.43 -4.42 -3.17
N LEU A 71 -8.92 -5.57 -3.64
CA LEU A 71 -10.03 -6.29 -3.00
C LEU A 71 -9.69 -6.71 -1.56
N GLY A 72 -8.48 -7.21 -1.32
CA GLY A 72 -8.02 -7.55 0.03
C GLY A 72 -7.98 -6.33 0.96
N ALA A 73 -7.46 -5.19 0.46
CA ALA A 73 -7.41 -3.94 1.19
C ALA A 73 -8.82 -3.38 1.50
N LEU A 74 -9.73 -3.45 0.53
CA LEU A 74 -11.13 -3.05 0.71
C LEU A 74 -11.87 -3.94 1.71
N ALA A 75 -11.64 -5.25 1.67
CA ALA A 75 -12.22 -6.19 2.64
C ALA A 75 -11.72 -5.91 4.06
N ALA A 76 -10.40 -5.68 4.23
CA ALA A 76 -9.83 -5.28 5.51
C ALA A 76 -10.41 -3.95 6.02
N THR A 77 -10.58 -2.98 5.12
CA THR A 77 -11.20 -1.68 5.42
C THR A 77 -12.65 -1.85 5.88
N GLY A 78 -13.46 -2.61 5.12
CA GLY A 78 -14.85 -2.87 5.45
C GLY A 78 -15.02 -3.57 6.79
N ALA A 79 -14.19 -4.57 7.08
CA ALA A 79 -14.19 -5.27 8.36
C ALA A 79 -13.84 -4.34 9.54
N ALA A 80 -12.79 -3.52 9.39
CA ALA A 80 -12.40 -2.57 10.43
C ALA A 80 -13.50 -1.51 10.66
N LEU A 81 -14.05 -0.94 9.59
CA LEU A 81 -15.09 0.09 9.67
C LEU A 81 -16.41 -0.45 10.22
N ALA A 82 -16.76 -1.71 9.95
CA ALA A 82 -17.93 -2.35 10.54
C ALA A 82 -17.81 -2.41 12.07
N VAL A 83 -16.62 -2.71 12.60
CA VAL A 83 -16.35 -2.66 14.05
C VAL A 83 -16.39 -1.21 14.54
N THR A 84 -15.74 -0.28 13.84
CA THR A 84 -15.72 1.15 14.21
C THR A 84 -17.12 1.74 14.33
N ALA A 85 -18.03 1.40 13.40
CA ALA A 85 -19.41 1.88 13.41
C ALA A 85 -20.21 1.45 14.64
N THR A 86 -19.76 0.45 15.40
CA THR A 86 -20.41 0.03 16.66
C THR A 86 -20.05 0.92 17.86
N VAL A 87 -18.96 1.68 17.76
CA VAL A 87 -18.38 2.44 18.89
C VAL A 87 -18.11 3.91 18.57
N PHE A 88 -18.27 4.33 17.32
CA PHE A 88 -17.94 5.67 16.84
C PHE A 88 -18.91 6.11 15.75
N ASP A 89 -19.33 7.39 15.81
CA ASP A 89 -20.18 8.01 14.79
C ASP A 89 -19.43 9.18 14.14
N ALA A 90 -19.12 9.04 12.85
CA ALA A 90 -18.35 10.03 12.11
C ALA A 90 -19.24 11.20 11.66
N ALA A 91 -18.75 12.43 11.76
CA ALA A 91 -19.45 13.60 11.22
C ALA A 91 -19.74 13.49 9.72
N GLN A 92 -18.83 12.87 8.96
CA GLN A 92 -18.96 12.63 7.52
C GLN A 92 -18.51 11.20 7.14
N TRP A 93 -19.42 10.24 7.25
CA TRP A 93 -19.17 8.84 6.88
C TRP A 93 -18.55 8.62 5.49
N PRO A 94 -19.02 9.27 4.39
CA PRO A 94 -18.43 9.05 3.07
C PRO A 94 -16.94 9.40 2.99
N TRP A 95 -16.55 10.53 3.57
CA TRP A 95 -15.16 10.97 3.60
C TRP A 95 -14.31 10.13 4.57
N HIS A 96 -14.89 9.69 5.69
CA HIS A 96 -14.22 8.80 6.61
C HIS A 96 -13.91 7.42 5.97
N ILE A 97 -14.84 6.87 5.21
CA ILE A 97 -14.65 5.62 4.43
C ILE A 97 -13.59 5.83 3.34
N ALA A 98 -13.67 6.94 2.60
CA ALA A 98 -12.74 7.26 1.53
C ALA A 98 -11.30 7.41 2.07
N ALA A 99 -11.12 8.09 3.20
CA ALA A 99 -9.82 8.26 3.84
C ALA A 99 -9.22 6.92 4.30
N ASN A 100 -10.01 6.08 4.96
CA ASN A 100 -9.57 4.74 5.37
C ASN A 100 -9.22 3.85 4.16
N THR A 101 -10.00 3.95 3.08
CA THR A 101 -9.70 3.24 1.82
C THR A 101 -8.38 3.72 1.23
N LEU A 102 -8.12 5.03 1.24
CA LEU A 102 -6.87 5.59 0.74
C LEU A 102 -5.67 5.14 1.58
N ILE A 103 -5.82 5.08 2.90
CA ILE A 103 -4.85 4.47 3.81
C ILE A 103 -4.62 3.00 3.41
N ALA A 104 -5.68 2.21 3.30
CA ALA A 104 -5.59 0.79 3.00
C ALA A 104 -4.85 0.54 1.67
N LEU A 105 -5.20 1.24 0.60
CA LEU A 105 -4.55 1.07 -0.70
C LEU A 105 -3.08 1.49 -0.66
N THR A 106 -2.77 2.62 -0.02
CA THR A 106 -1.39 3.10 0.15
C THR A 106 -0.53 2.05 0.86
N TYR A 107 -1.03 1.55 1.99
CA TYR A 107 -0.32 0.59 2.81
C TYR A 107 -0.27 -0.81 2.20
N ALA A 108 -1.29 -1.22 1.45
CA ALA A 108 -1.24 -2.45 0.67
C ALA A 108 -0.12 -2.42 -0.38
N LEU A 109 0.05 -1.31 -1.10
CA LEU A 109 1.15 -1.15 -2.04
C LEU A 109 2.51 -1.15 -1.36
N ILE A 110 2.62 -0.56 -0.17
CA ILE A 110 3.85 -0.68 0.64
C ILE A 110 4.11 -2.16 0.95
N GLY A 111 3.09 -2.92 1.37
CA GLY A 111 3.20 -4.36 1.61
C GLY A 111 3.73 -5.14 0.41
N VAL A 112 3.28 -4.80 -0.80
CA VAL A 112 3.78 -5.38 -2.05
C VAL A 112 5.26 -5.13 -2.25
N LEU A 113 5.76 -3.95 -1.89
CA LEU A 113 7.18 -3.61 -1.95
C LEU A 113 8.00 -4.34 -0.88
N LEU A 114 7.43 -4.57 0.31
CA LEU A 114 8.11 -5.27 1.41
C LEU A 114 8.42 -6.73 1.07
N GLY A 115 7.55 -7.42 0.33
CA GLY A 115 7.72 -8.86 0.05
C GLY A 115 9.01 -9.22 -0.69
N PRO A 116 9.36 -8.54 -1.79
CA PRO A 116 10.65 -8.69 -2.46
C PRO A 116 11.86 -8.24 -1.63
N LEU A 117 11.71 -7.23 -0.78
CA LEU A 117 12.83 -6.63 -0.05
C LEU A 117 13.21 -7.41 1.22
N PHE A 118 12.22 -7.88 1.98
CA PHE A 118 12.41 -8.44 3.33
C PHE A 118 11.92 -9.89 3.48
N GLY A 119 11.33 -10.46 2.43
CA GLY A 119 10.75 -11.80 2.48
C GLY A 119 9.56 -11.90 3.42
N ARG A 120 9.21 -13.14 3.81
CA ARG A 120 7.99 -13.39 4.62
C ARG A 120 8.12 -12.91 6.06
N VAL A 121 9.14 -13.37 6.79
CA VAL A 121 9.28 -13.10 8.24
C VAL A 121 9.57 -11.62 8.50
N GLY A 122 10.61 -11.06 7.85
CA GLY A 122 10.95 -9.64 7.99
C GLY A 122 9.85 -8.72 7.49
N GLY A 123 9.22 -9.09 6.37
CA GLY A 123 8.09 -8.34 5.81
C GLY A 123 6.91 -8.24 6.78
N VAL A 124 6.54 -9.32 7.47
CA VAL A 124 5.40 -9.30 8.41
C VAL A 124 5.68 -8.37 9.61
N LEU A 125 6.90 -8.42 10.16
CA LEU A 125 7.28 -7.53 11.27
C LEU A 125 7.20 -6.05 10.86
N ILE A 126 7.73 -5.72 9.68
CA ILE A 126 7.68 -4.35 9.15
C ILE A 126 6.24 -3.96 8.79
N ALA A 127 5.43 -4.89 8.30
CA ALA A 127 4.05 -4.64 7.90
C ALA A 127 3.15 -4.23 9.08
N PHE A 128 3.48 -4.64 10.30
CA PHE A 128 2.83 -4.15 11.51
C PHE A 128 3.49 -2.89 12.07
N LEU A 129 4.83 -2.84 12.08
CA LEU A 129 5.57 -1.75 12.70
C LEU A 129 5.40 -0.43 11.96
N LEU A 130 5.44 -0.47 10.62
CA LEU A 130 5.44 0.75 9.80
C LEU A 130 4.12 1.54 9.90
N PRO A 131 2.92 0.93 9.71
CA PRO A 131 1.67 1.67 9.88
C PRO A 131 1.46 2.13 11.32
N PHE A 132 1.96 1.36 12.31
CA PHE A 132 1.88 1.75 13.71
C PHE A 132 2.70 3.01 14.01
N ILE A 133 3.94 3.10 13.49
CA ILE A 133 4.77 4.30 13.67
C ILE A 133 4.16 5.50 12.96
N ASP A 134 3.77 5.38 11.70
CA ASP A 134 3.23 6.50 10.95
C ASP A 134 1.85 6.91 11.51
N LEU A 135 0.84 6.04 11.42
CA LEU A 135 -0.54 6.39 11.76
C LEU A 135 -0.77 6.47 13.27
N GLY A 136 -0.18 5.53 14.03
CA GLY A 136 -0.44 5.39 15.47
C GLY A 136 0.40 6.31 16.35
N ILE A 137 1.59 6.71 15.90
CA ILE A 137 2.48 7.57 16.67
C ILE A 137 2.56 8.97 16.07
N GLU A 138 3.03 9.09 14.83
CA GLU A 138 3.41 10.39 14.26
C GLU A 138 2.23 11.23 13.78
N GLN A 139 1.20 10.58 13.21
CA GLN A 139 -0.03 11.23 12.79
C GLN A 139 -1.09 11.28 13.89
N SER A 140 -0.82 10.70 15.06
CA SER A 140 -1.84 10.55 16.10
C SER A 140 -2.14 11.88 16.79
N PRO A 141 -3.38 12.40 16.67
CA PRO A 141 -3.77 13.64 17.32
C PRO A 141 -3.83 13.49 18.85
N MET A 142 -3.85 12.26 19.36
CA MET A 142 -3.83 11.94 20.79
C MET A 142 -2.46 12.19 21.41
N LEU A 143 -1.38 11.99 20.64
CA LEU A 143 -0.01 12.18 21.12
C LEU A 143 0.49 13.59 20.82
N ARG A 144 0.10 14.17 19.68
CA ARG A 144 0.52 15.51 19.27
C ARG A 144 -0.64 16.28 18.64
N PRO A 145 -0.97 17.49 19.11
CA PRO A 145 -2.02 18.30 18.51
C PRO A 145 -1.75 18.69 17.05
N THR A 146 -0.47 18.75 16.68
CA THR A 146 0.03 19.09 15.35
C THR A 146 1.17 18.11 15.00
N PRO A 147 1.13 17.46 13.81
CA PRO A 147 2.20 16.58 13.36
C PRO A 147 3.54 17.34 13.27
N PRO A 148 4.67 16.70 13.55
CA PRO A 148 5.98 17.32 13.32
C PRO A 148 6.18 17.54 11.80
N ALA A 149 6.98 18.55 11.43
CA ALA A 149 7.12 18.96 10.02
C ALA A 149 7.57 17.82 9.08
N TRP A 150 8.37 16.87 9.57
CA TRP A 150 8.81 15.72 8.79
C TRP A 150 7.72 14.67 8.58
N ALA A 151 6.72 14.59 9.48
CA ALA A 151 5.60 13.67 9.34
C ALA A 151 4.71 14.04 8.14
N HIS A 152 4.82 15.25 7.60
CA HIS A 152 4.16 15.63 6.34
C HIS A 152 4.68 14.85 5.13
N ALA A 153 5.90 14.34 5.23
CA ALA A 153 6.51 13.50 4.20
C ALA A 153 6.14 12.02 4.36
N LEU A 154 5.36 11.63 5.38
CA LEU A 154 4.94 10.24 5.54
C LEU A 154 3.71 9.91 4.68
N PRO A 155 3.57 8.65 4.23
CA PRO A 155 2.48 8.23 3.35
C PRO A 155 1.10 8.37 3.99
N GLY A 156 1.01 8.26 5.32
CA GLY A 156 -0.23 8.40 6.08
C GLY A 156 -0.72 9.83 6.28
N TYR A 157 0.13 10.84 6.07
CA TYR A 157 -0.20 12.24 6.42
C TYR A 157 -1.48 12.74 5.73
N GLY A 158 -1.50 12.72 4.40
CA GLY A 158 -2.61 13.30 3.63
C GLY A 158 -3.95 12.64 3.94
N ALA A 159 -3.97 11.31 4.00
CA ALA A 159 -5.19 10.56 4.29
C ALA A 159 -5.60 10.67 5.76
N GLY A 160 -4.64 10.75 6.69
CA GLY A 160 -4.89 10.99 8.11
C GLY A 160 -5.52 12.35 8.38
N ARG A 161 -5.13 13.39 7.63
CA ARG A 161 -5.76 14.72 7.69
C ARG A 161 -7.21 14.70 7.20
N VAL A 162 -7.46 14.07 6.05
CA VAL A 162 -8.84 13.88 5.52
C VAL A 162 -9.69 13.10 6.51
N LEU A 163 -9.14 12.04 7.11
CA LEU A 163 -9.83 11.21 8.09
C LEU A 163 -10.22 11.99 9.35
N THR A 164 -9.27 12.80 9.83
CA THR A 164 -9.43 13.68 10.98
C THR A 164 -10.54 14.72 10.74
N ASP A 165 -10.53 15.37 9.58
CA ASP A 165 -11.52 16.37 9.20
C ASP A 165 -12.91 15.70 9.13
N ALA A 166 -13.03 14.62 8.34
CA ALA A 166 -14.27 13.87 8.19
C ALA A 166 -14.85 13.31 9.51
N ALA A 167 -14.00 13.05 10.51
CA ALA A 167 -14.43 12.59 11.82
C ALA A 167 -15.01 13.72 12.68
N LEU A 168 -14.58 14.98 12.49
CA LEU A 168 -14.78 16.06 13.47
C LEU A 168 -15.51 17.29 12.93
N THR A 169 -15.52 17.51 11.62
CA THR A 169 -16.10 18.70 10.99
C THR A 169 -17.28 18.34 10.09
N PRO A 170 -18.30 19.22 10.03
CA PRO A 170 -19.44 19.05 9.13
C PRO A 170 -19.14 19.47 7.67
N GLY A 171 -18.06 20.20 7.43
CA GLY A 171 -17.59 20.63 6.10
C GLY A 171 -16.25 19.99 5.72
N PHE A 172 -15.91 19.98 4.43
CA PHE A 172 -14.64 19.42 3.94
C PHE A 172 -13.69 20.53 3.50
N ASP A 173 -12.58 20.71 4.22
CA ASP A 173 -11.60 21.79 3.98
C ASP A 173 -10.19 21.26 3.63
N GLU A 174 -10.02 19.95 3.48
CA GLU A 174 -8.71 19.26 3.38
C GLU A 174 -8.33 18.81 1.95
N THR A 175 -8.74 19.55 0.91
CA THR A 175 -8.39 19.24 -0.50
C THR A 175 -6.89 19.11 -0.74
N GLY A 176 -6.07 19.95 -0.11
CA GLY A 176 -4.61 19.87 -0.22
C GLY A 176 -4.04 18.55 0.32
N SER A 177 -4.55 18.10 1.46
CA SER A 177 -4.15 16.83 2.07
C SER A 177 -4.62 15.63 1.25
N LEU A 178 -5.79 15.71 0.63
CA LEU A 178 -6.27 14.70 -0.32
C LEU A 178 -5.32 14.55 -1.51
N LEU A 179 -4.85 15.66 -2.09
CA LEU A 179 -3.88 15.62 -3.19
C LEU A 179 -2.54 14.99 -2.78
N ILE A 180 -2.06 15.26 -1.57
CA ILE A 180 -0.85 14.62 -1.02
C ILE A 180 -1.04 13.10 -0.95
N ALA A 181 -2.19 12.66 -0.44
CA ALA A 181 -2.49 11.23 -0.31
C ALA A 181 -2.61 10.53 -1.68
N LEU A 182 -3.26 11.18 -2.66
CA LEU A 182 -3.32 10.68 -4.04
C LEU A 182 -1.93 10.63 -4.70
N THR A 183 -1.07 11.61 -4.40
CA THR A 183 0.32 11.62 -4.90
C THR A 183 1.11 10.43 -4.36
N TRP A 184 0.97 10.12 -3.07
CA TRP A 184 1.57 8.93 -2.47
C TRP A 184 1.06 7.63 -3.09
N LEU A 185 -0.26 7.51 -3.26
CA LEU A 185 -0.87 6.34 -3.89
C LEU A 185 -0.34 6.14 -5.32
N ALA A 186 -0.31 7.21 -6.12
CA ALA A 186 0.19 7.19 -7.50
C ALA A 186 1.70 6.85 -7.55
N GLY A 187 2.51 7.44 -6.67
CA GLY A 187 3.94 7.18 -6.58
C GLY A 187 4.25 5.72 -6.21
N LEU A 188 3.52 5.16 -5.24
CA LEU A 188 3.66 3.75 -4.86
C LEU A 188 3.18 2.80 -5.95
N ALA A 189 2.07 3.11 -6.62
CA ALA A 189 1.58 2.32 -7.75
C ALA A 189 2.59 2.29 -8.90
N LEU A 190 3.24 3.43 -9.16
CA LEU A 190 4.34 3.51 -10.12
C LEU A 190 5.55 2.68 -9.66
N ALA A 191 5.95 2.78 -8.39
CA ALA A 191 7.07 2.02 -7.84
C ALA A 191 6.83 0.49 -7.95
N VAL A 192 5.63 0.02 -7.60
CA VAL A 192 5.22 -1.38 -7.78
C VAL A 192 5.28 -1.78 -9.25
N THR A 193 4.73 -0.95 -10.14
CA THR A 193 4.76 -1.22 -11.59
C THR A 193 6.19 -1.34 -12.13
N LEU A 194 7.09 -0.44 -11.71
CA LEU A 194 8.50 -0.48 -12.09
C LEU A 194 9.20 -1.72 -11.54
N LEU A 195 8.97 -2.08 -10.28
CA LEU A 195 9.50 -3.30 -9.67
C LEU A 195 9.10 -4.55 -10.45
N PHE A 196 7.81 -4.67 -10.79
CA PHE A 196 7.31 -5.78 -11.61
C PHE A 196 7.98 -5.82 -13.00
N ARG A 197 8.12 -4.66 -13.66
CA ARG A 197 8.81 -4.59 -14.95
C ARG A 197 10.27 -5.02 -14.88
N LEU A 198 10.96 -4.70 -13.78
CA LEU A 198 12.37 -5.08 -13.59
C LEU A 198 12.53 -6.59 -13.35
N ILE A 199 11.62 -7.19 -12.56
CA ILE A 199 11.68 -8.63 -12.21
C ILE A 199 11.26 -9.52 -13.39
N VAL A 200 10.34 -9.08 -14.24
CA VAL A 200 9.74 -9.90 -15.32
C VAL A 200 10.49 -9.77 -16.66
N ARG A 201 11.60 -9.00 -16.75
CA ARG A 201 12.38 -8.92 -18.00
C ARG A 201 12.83 -10.32 -18.46
N PRO A 202 12.47 -10.76 -19.68
CA PRO A 202 12.76 -12.11 -20.12
C PRO A 202 14.26 -12.28 -20.34
N ALA A 203 14.82 -13.33 -19.74
CA ALA A 203 16.20 -13.79 -19.95
C ALA A 203 16.50 -14.28 -21.39
N GLY A 204 15.61 -13.98 -22.35
CA GLY A 204 15.70 -14.44 -23.75
C GLY A 204 16.87 -13.82 -24.52
N ALA A 205 17.28 -12.60 -24.20
CA ALA A 205 18.41 -11.94 -24.87
C ALA A 205 19.76 -12.59 -24.53
N ALA A 206 19.92 -13.15 -23.33
CA ALA A 206 21.16 -13.81 -22.91
C ALA A 206 21.31 -15.21 -23.52
N ARG A 207 20.20 -15.93 -23.72
CA ARG A 207 20.22 -17.33 -24.19
C ARG A 207 20.47 -17.46 -25.71
N LEU A 208 20.02 -16.49 -26.51
CA LEU A 208 20.35 -16.40 -27.95
C LEU A 208 21.83 -16.05 -28.20
N ALA A 209 22.48 -15.34 -27.27
CA ALA A 209 23.91 -15.06 -27.34
C ALA A 209 24.77 -16.28 -26.98
N THR A 210 24.27 -17.20 -26.15
CA THR A 210 25.00 -18.42 -25.78
C THR A 210 24.90 -19.49 -26.89
N ASP A 211 23.74 -19.65 -27.52
CA ASP A 211 23.54 -20.63 -28.60
C ASP A 211 24.32 -20.30 -29.88
N THR A 212 24.63 -19.01 -30.11
CA THR A 212 25.45 -18.57 -31.26
C THR A 212 26.95 -18.77 -31.06
N LEU A 213 27.40 -19.06 -29.83
CA LEU A 213 28.82 -19.23 -29.48
C LEU A 213 29.24 -20.70 -29.32
N THR A 214 28.32 -21.66 -29.44
CA THR A 214 28.65 -23.09 -29.46
C THR A 214 28.94 -23.52 -30.91
N PRO A 215 30.20 -23.73 -31.32
CA PRO A 215 30.48 -24.22 -32.66
C PRO A 215 29.90 -25.63 -32.83
N PRO A 216 29.44 -25.99 -34.05
CA PRO A 216 28.93 -27.33 -34.30
C PRO A 216 30.03 -28.35 -34.00
N VAL A 217 29.70 -29.33 -33.15
CA VAL A 217 30.54 -30.50 -32.92
C VAL A 217 30.76 -31.17 -34.27
N ARG A 218 31.97 -31.04 -34.82
CA ARG A 218 32.37 -31.76 -36.03
C ARG A 218 32.34 -33.24 -35.70
N ASP A 219 31.33 -33.91 -36.24
CA ASP A 219 31.22 -35.35 -36.26
C ASP A 219 32.47 -35.92 -36.93
N ARG A 220 33.33 -36.59 -36.15
CA ARG A 220 34.50 -37.29 -36.69
C ARG A 220 33.98 -38.56 -37.35
N ALA A 221 33.65 -38.43 -38.62
CA ALA A 221 33.54 -39.54 -39.53
C ALA A 221 34.82 -40.39 -39.47
N ASP A 222 34.61 -41.66 -39.11
CA ASP A 222 35.17 -42.83 -39.78
C ASP A 222 36.57 -42.68 -40.39
N LYS A 223 37.56 -43.28 -39.71
CA LYS A 223 38.69 -43.91 -40.37
C LYS A 223 38.93 -45.27 -39.75
N GLY A 224 38.40 -46.30 -40.40
CA GLY A 224 38.79 -47.68 -40.17
C GLY A 224 40.29 -47.93 -40.38
N ARG A 225 40.84 -48.76 -39.50
CA ARG A 225 41.62 -49.98 -39.79
C ARG A 225 42.13 -50.57 -38.47
#